data_AF-A0A535D613-F1
#
_entry.id   AF-A0A535D613-F1
#
_cell.length_a   1.000
_cell.length_b   1.000
_cell.length_c   1.000
_cell.angle_alpha   90.00
_cell.angle_beta   90.00
_cell.angle_gamma   90.00
#
_symmetry.space_group_name_H-M   'P 1'
#
loop_
_entity.id
_entity.type
_entity.pdbx_description
1 polymer ?
#
loop_
_entity_poly.entity_id
_entity_poly.type
_entity_poly.pdbx_seq_one_letter_code
_entity_poly.pdbx_strand_id
1 'polypeptide(L)'
;RHADIGAELVRRGHSVTVIASDFDYFTRQRTQLRDVDRARNDGVRFVWLRTAGYVGNDRRRVSSMVQYAISATWAGFRQRPSPEVIIGSSPQPLAPLAADAVGRLRRVPWILEARDIWPSALVDLNAIARNGLTHRILER
;
A
#
# COMPACT_ATOMS: atom_id res chain seq x y z
N ARG A 1 -0.96 5.80 11.84
CA ARG A 1 0.26 4.98 11.64
C ARG A 1 1.16 5.49 10.51
N HIS A 2 0.81 5.39 9.23
CA HIS A 2 1.70 5.87 8.15
C HIS A 2 1.95 7.37 8.22
N ALA A 3 0.97 8.13 8.71
CA ALA A 3 1.14 9.53 9.07
C ALA A 3 2.21 9.70 10.16
N ASP A 4 2.15 8.94 11.25
CA ASP A 4 3.09 9.04 12.39
C ASP A 4 4.53 8.66 12.01
N ILE A 5 4.70 7.55 11.27
CA ILE A 5 6.02 7.14 10.74
C ILE A 5 6.55 8.20 9.78
N GLY A 6 5.69 8.72 8.91
CA GLY A 6 6.06 9.79 7.99
C GLY A 6 6.46 11.06 8.73
N ALA A 7 5.73 11.46 9.76
CA ALA A 7 5.99 12.64 10.57
C ALA A 7 7.36 12.55 11.26
N GLU A 8 7.68 11.40 11.84
CA GLU A 8 8.98 11.17 12.48
C GLU A 8 10.14 11.22 11.46
N LEU A 9 9.95 10.67 10.25
CA LEU A 9 10.94 10.79 9.18
C LEU A 9 11.11 12.24 8.72
N VAL A 10 10.02 13.01 8.65
CA VAL A 10 10.09 14.44 8.35
C VAL A 10 10.84 15.20 9.44
N ARG A 11 10.58 14.91 10.73
CA ARG A 11 11.32 15.50 11.85
C ARG A 11 12.83 15.25 11.78
N ARG A 12 13.24 14.12 11.18
CA ARG A 12 14.63 13.77 10.91
C ARG A 12 15.21 14.41 9.65
N GLY A 13 14.45 15.24 8.94
CA GLY A 13 14.89 15.97 7.75
C GLY A 13 14.57 15.29 6.41
N HIS A 14 13.82 14.18 6.40
CA HIS A 14 13.48 13.49 5.17
C HIS A 14 12.22 14.07 4.49
N SER A 15 12.21 14.06 3.16
CA SER A 15 11.00 14.38 2.39
C SER A 15 10.14 13.14 2.20
N VAL A 16 8.99 13.08 2.85
CA VAL A 16 8.10 11.90 2.82
C VAL A 16 6.89 12.13 1.93
N THR A 17 6.62 11.18 1.03
CA THR A 17 5.35 11.09 0.30
C THR A 17 4.70 9.74 0.56
N VAL A 18 3.45 9.77 1.03
CA VAL A 18 2.60 8.59 1.23
C VAL A 18 1.61 8.50 0.08
N ILE A 19 1.66 7.41 -0.67
CA ILE A 19 0.65 7.06 -1.67
C ILE A 19 -0.31 6.08 -1.02
N ALA A 20 -1.61 6.43 -0.98
CA ALA A 20 -2.64 5.64 -0.31
C ALA A 20 -3.95 5.64 -1.10
N SER A 21 -4.80 4.65 -0.89
CA SER A 21 -6.15 4.60 -1.48
C SER A 21 -7.09 5.58 -0.76
N ASP A 22 -7.99 6.22 -1.50
CA ASP A 22 -9.06 7.08 -0.95
C ASP A 22 -10.18 6.31 -0.25
N PHE A 23 -10.10 4.97 -0.22
CA PHE A 23 -11.11 4.08 0.31
C PHE A 23 -10.63 3.42 1.60
N ASP A 24 -11.35 3.66 2.69
CA ASP A 24 -11.08 3.05 3.98
C ASP A 24 -11.73 1.65 4.06
N TYR A 25 -10.91 0.65 4.39
CA TYR A 25 -11.33 -0.73 4.51
C TYR A 25 -12.28 -0.99 5.70
N PHE A 26 -12.04 -0.33 6.83
CA PHE A 26 -12.79 -0.52 8.07
C PHE A 26 -14.12 0.19 8.03
N THR A 27 -14.13 1.46 7.59
CA THR A 27 -15.35 2.27 7.56
C THR A 27 -16.15 2.05 6.28
N ARG A 28 -15.54 1.48 5.23
CA ARG A 28 -16.08 1.36 3.86
C ARG A 28 -16.52 2.71 3.28
N GLN A 29 -16.02 3.79 3.86
CA GLN A 29 -16.26 5.14 3.40
C GLN A 29 -15.08 5.58 2.55
N ARG A 30 -15.39 6.46 1.59
CA ARG A 30 -14.34 7.24 0.97
C ARG A 30 -13.97 8.34 1.93
N THR A 31 -12.68 8.52 2.17
CA THR A 31 -12.19 9.76 2.77
C THR A 31 -12.71 10.90 1.89
N GLN A 32 -13.49 11.84 2.44
CA GLN A 32 -14.10 12.91 1.65
C GLN A 32 -12.99 13.77 1.01
N LEU A 33 -12.80 13.57 -0.29
CA LEU A 33 -11.76 14.16 -1.15
C LEU A 33 -12.04 15.64 -1.47
N ARG A 34 -12.30 16.49 -0.48
CA ARG A 34 -12.43 17.94 -0.70
C ARG A 34 -11.20 18.75 -0.29
N ASP A 35 -10.34 18.22 0.55
CA ASP A 35 -9.01 18.81 0.80
C ASP A 35 -7.95 18.13 -0.05
N VAL A 36 -7.98 18.46 -1.34
CA VAL A 36 -6.85 18.28 -2.27
C VAL A 36 -5.71 19.26 -1.93
N ASP A 37 -5.76 19.92 -0.78
CA ASP A 37 -4.59 20.55 -0.20
C ASP A 37 -3.81 19.52 0.58
N ARG A 38 -2.57 19.30 0.13
CA ARG A 38 -1.33 19.38 0.91
C ARG A 38 -1.50 19.43 2.44
N ALA A 39 -2.23 18.50 3.02
CA ALA A 39 -2.30 18.29 4.44
C ALA A 39 -0.93 17.75 4.82
N ARG A 40 0.01 18.67 5.05
CA ARG A 40 1.21 18.43 5.83
C ARG A 40 0.70 18.03 7.21
N ASN A 41 0.34 16.76 7.36
CA ASN A 41 0.39 16.11 8.66
C ASN A 41 1.88 16.08 9.00
N ASP A 42 2.33 17.10 9.73
CA ASP A 42 3.72 17.28 10.15
C ASP A 42 4.74 17.21 9.00
N GLY A 43 4.38 17.79 7.85
CA GLY A 43 5.27 17.89 6.69
C GLY A 43 5.21 16.71 5.71
N VAL A 44 4.42 15.68 6.00
CA VAL A 44 4.21 14.53 5.10
C VAL A 44 3.30 14.90 3.92
N ARG A 45 3.69 14.54 2.70
CA ARG A 45 2.85 14.69 1.50
C ARG A 45 1.98 13.46 1.31
N PHE A 46 0.67 13.63 1.17
CA PHE A 46 -0.24 12.54 0.82
C PHE A 46 -0.67 12.61 -0.64
N VAL A 47 -0.69 11.45 -1.31
CA VAL A 47 -1.21 11.25 -2.66
C VAL A 47 -2.29 10.19 -2.57
N TRP A 48 -3.54 10.63 -2.68
CA TRP A 48 -4.71 9.76 -2.60
C TRP A 48 -5.09 9.24 -3.99
N LEU A 49 -5.10 7.92 -4.13
CA LEU A 49 -5.46 7.23 -5.36
C LEU A 49 -6.90 6.77 -5.27
N ARG A 50 -7.66 7.12 -6.30
CA ARG A 50 -9.06 6.69 -6.41
C ARG A 50 -9.12 5.22 -6.76
N THR A 51 -9.69 4.42 -5.88
CA THR A 51 -9.92 2.98 -6.12
C THR A 51 -11.42 2.68 -6.19
N ALA A 52 -11.79 1.62 -6.90
CA ALA A 52 -13.16 1.12 -6.90
C ALA A 52 -13.58 0.78 -5.46
N GLY A 53 -14.74 1.30 -5.04
CA GLY A 53 -15.33 0.93 -3.76
C GLY A 53 -15.94 -0.47 -3.85
N TYR A 54 -15.95 -1.19 -2.74
CA TYR A 54 -16.57 -2.51 -2.63
C TYR A 54 -17.30 -2.64 -1.31
N VAL A 55 -18.35 -3.47 -1.28
CA VAL A 55 -19.23 -3.63 -0.10
C VAL A 55 -18.96 -4.96 0.62
N GLY A 56 -18.33 -5.94 -0.04
CA GLY A 56 -18.06 -7.27 0.52
C GLY A 56 -16.69 -7.84 0.14
N ASN A 57 -16.38 -9.04 0.64
CA ASN A 57 -15.15 -9.78 0.30
C ASN A 57 -15.32 -10.55 -1.03
N ASP A 58 -15.62 -9.82 -2.10
CA ASP A 58 -15.92 -10.38 -3.41
C ASP A 58 -14.79 -10.11 -4.43
N ARG A 59 -15.01 -10.50 -5.69
CA ARG A 59 -14.07 -10.23 -6.79
C ARG A 59 -13.79 -8.74 -6.98
N ARG A 60 -14.69 -7.85 -6.53
CA ARG A 60 -14.52 -6.39 -6.61
C ARG A 60 -13.48 -5.89 -5.62
N ARG A 61 -13.30 -6.58 -4.49
CA ARG A 61 -12.18 -6.34 -3.57
C ARG A 61 -10.84 -6.60 -4.25
N VAL A 62 -10.70 -7.73 -4.94
CA VAL A 62 -9.48 -8.07 -5.68
C VAL A 62 -9.24 -7.07 -6.81
N SER A 63 -10.27 -6.69 -7.58
CA SER A 63 -10.11 -5.68 -8.64
C SER A 63 -9.72 -4.31 -8.07
N SER A 64 -10.24 -3.94 -6.90
CA SER A 64 -9.85 -2.70 -6.21
C SER A 64 -8.38 -2.71 -5.80
N MET A 65 -7.89 -3.84 -5.28
CA MET A 65 -6.46 -4.01 -4.95
C MET A 65 -5.56 -3.95 -6.19
N VAL A 66 -5.97 -4.59 -7.30
CA VAL A 66 -5.21 -4.54 -8.57
C VAL A 66 -5.19 -3.13 -9.13
N GLN A 67 -6.35 -2.46 -9.14
CA GLN A 67 -6.46 -1.07 -9.58
C GLN A 67 -5.55 -0.16 -8.74
N TYR A 68 -5.57 -0.34 -7.42
CA TYR A 68 -4.65 0.37 -6.52
C TYR A 68 -3.19 0.14 -6.91
N ALA A 69 -2.77 -1.11 -7.08
CA ALA A 69 -1.38 -1.44 -7.39
C ALA A 69 -0.91 -0.81 -8.72
N ILE A 70 -1.76 -0.82 -9.74
CA ILE A 70 -1.46 -0.18 -11.04
C ILE A 70 -1.35 1.34 -10.86
N SER A 71 -2.32 1.96 -10.20
CA SER A 71 -2.31 3.41 -9.95
C SER A 71 -1.14 3.85 -9.07
N ALA A 72 -0.78 3.05 -8.05
CA ALA A 72 0.36 3.29 -7.17
C ALA A 72 1.68 3.17 -7.93
N THR A 73 1.80 2.18 -8.81
CA THR A 73 2.97 2.04 -9.68
C THR A 73 3.14 3.27 -10.57
N TRP A 74 2.05 3.74 -11.20
CA TRP A 74 2.11 4.93 -12.05
C TRP A 74 2.41 6.21 -11.27
N ALA A 75 1.76 6.40 -10.11
CA ALA A 75 1.98 7.55 -9.25
C ALA A 75 3.42 7.58 -8.71
N GLY A 76 3.93 6.46 -8.20
CA GLY A 76 5.31 6.32 -7.77
C GLY A 76 6.31 6.54 -8.91
N PHE A 77 6.01 6.01 -10.10
CA PHE A 77 6.83 6.24 -11.30
C PHE A 77 6.82 7.70 -11.75
N ARG A 78 5.77 8.50 -11.47
CA ARG A 78 5.69 9.93 -11.81
C ARG A 78 6.05 10.86 -10.64
N GLN A 79 6.31 10.32 -9.46
CA GLN A 79 6.61 11.09 -8.26
C GLN A 79 7.82 12.00 -8.46
N ARG A 80 7.69 13.27 -8.07
CA ARG A 80 8.78 14.27 -8.09
C ARG A 80 8.88 14.97 -6.72
N PRO A 81 10.10 15.15 -6.18
CA PRO A 81 11.40 14.69 -6.69
C PRO A 81 11.50 13.15 -6.72
N SER A 82 12.55 12.60 -7.33
CA SER A 82 12.71 11.14 -7.36
C SER A 82 12.92 10.61 -5.94
N PRO A 83 12.20 9.55 -5.52
CA PRO A 83 12.46 8.95 -4.23
C PRO A 83 13.85 8.31 -4.24
N GLU A 84 14.53 8.36 -3.09
CA GLU A 84 15.80 7.67 -2.86
C GLU A 84 15.57 6.27 -2.27
N VAL A 85 14.43 6.08 -1.61
CA VAL A 85 13.98 4.81 -1.03
C VAL A 85 12.46 4.71 -1.13
N ILE A 86 11.95 3.50 -1.32
CA ILE A 86 10.50 3.22 -1.39
C ILE A 86 10.14 2.24 -0.27
N ILE A 87 9.02 2.48 0.41
CA ILE A 87 8.50 1.55 1.42
C ILE A 87 7.17 0.99 0.92
N GLY A 88 7.13 -0.32 0.67
CA GLY A 88 5.92 -1.05 0.31
C GLY A 88 5.29 -1.67 1.54
N SER A 89 4.11 -1.18 1.94
CA SER A 89 3.45 -1.58 3.19
C SER A 89 2.24 -2.51 2.93
N SER A 90 2.25 -3.73 3.49
CA SER A 90 1.04 -4.59 3.55
C SER A 90 0.12 -4.08 4.68
N PRO A 91 -1.23 -4.16 4.64
CA PRO A 91 -1.97 -5.43 4.50
C PRO A 91 -2.23 -5.83 3.07
N GLN A 92 -2.27 -4.87 2.15
CA GLN A 92 -2.58 -5.13 0.76
C GLN A 92 -1.39 -5.84 0.10
N PRO A 93 -1.50 -7.12 -0.28
CA PRO A 93 -0.35 -7.88 -0.78
C PRO A 93 0.23 -7.31 -2.08
N LEU A 94 -0.59 -6.54 -2.82
CA LEU A 94 -0.20 -5.92 -4.08
C LEU A 94 0.50 -4.57 -3.91
N ALA A 95 0.49 -3.97 -2.71
CA ALA A 95 1.20 -2.72 -2.45
C ALA A 95 2.74 -2.90 -2.46
N PRO A 96 3.32 -3.98 -1.87
CA PRO A 96 4.71 -4.34 -2.09
C PRO A 96 5.09 -4.58 -3.56
N LEU A 97 4.20 -5.18 -4.35
CA LEU A 97 4.47 -5.39 -5.78
C LEU A 97 4.54 -4.06 -6.55
N ALA A 98 3.69 -3.09 -6.19
CA ALA A 98 3.80 -1.75 -6.74
C ALA A 98 5.12 -1.08 -6.34
N ALA A 99 5.57 -1.25 -5.08
CA ALA A 99 6.86 -0.74 -4.62
C ALA A 99 8.05 -1.38 -5.36
N ASP A 100 8.05 -2.70 -5.56
CA ASP A 100 9.07 -3.41 -6.34
C ASP A 100 9.09 -2.95 -7.80
N ALA A 101 7.92 -2.81 -8.43
CA ALA A 101 7.82 -2.32 -9.79
C ALA A 101 8.40 -0.90 -9.93
N VAL A 102 8.05 0.03 -9.04
CA VAL A 102 8.61 1.39 -9.05
C VAL A 102 10.10 1.37 -8.75
N GLY A 103 10.55 0.55 -7.80
CA GLY A 103 11.96 0.38 -7.44
C GLY A 103 12.81 -0.06 -8.64
N ARG A 104 12.32 -1.05 -9.40
CA ARG A 104 12.97 -1.51 -10.64
C ARG A 104 12.96 -0.46 -11.74
N LEU A 105 11.81 0.19 -11.98
CA LEU A 105 11.65 1.22 -13.01
C LEU A 105 12.53 2.45 -12.75
N ARG A 106 12.72 2.82 -11.48
CA ARG A 106 13.51 3.99 -11.08
C ARG A 106 14.93 3.66 -10.64
N ARG A 107 15.28 2.36 -10.54
CA ARG A 107 16.55 1.86 -10.00
C ARG A 107 16.85 2.38 -8.59
N VAL A 108 15.86 2.30 -7.71
CA VAL A 108 15.96 2.75 -6.31
C VAL A 108 15.67 1.57 -5.38
N PRO A 109 16.34 1.49 -4.22
CA PRO A 109 16.07 0.45 -3.24
C PRO A 109 14.64 0.56 -2.71
N TRP A 110 14.04 -0.59 -2.39
CA TRP A 110 12.74 -0.65 -1.73
C TRP A 110 12.77 -1.59 -0.53
N ILE A 111 11.92 -1.29 0.45
CA ILE A 111 11.80 -2.02 1.72
C ILE A 111 10.36 -2.53 1.84
N LEU A 112 10.20 -3.81 2.19
CA LEU A 112 8.92 -4.39 2.56
C LEU A 112 8.63 -4.10 4.04
N GLU A 113 7.55 -3.36 4.31
CA GLU A 113 6.96 -3.29 5.64
C GLU A 113 5.84 -4.33 5.74
N ALA A 114 6.18 -5.51 6.27
CA ALA A 114 5.20 -6.55 6.56
C ALA A 114 4.38 -6.13 7.80
N ARG A 115 3.09 -5.79 7.62
CA ARG A 115 2.21 -5.39 8.74
C ARG A 115 1.32 -6.51 9.26
N ASP A 116 1.08 -7.54 8.46
CA ASP A 116 0.24 -8.68 8.84
C ASP A 116 0.97 -9.99 8.57
N ILE A 117 1.13 -10.79 9.62
CA ILE A 117 1.58 -12.19 9.57
C ILE A 117 0.46 -13.15 9.10
N TRP A 118 -0.57 -12.61 8.44
CA TRP A 118 -1.74 -13.40 8.06
C TRP A 118 -1.47 -14.61 7.16
N PRO A 119 -0.40 -14.72 6.32
CA PRO A 119 -0.19 -15.94 5.55
C PRO A 119 0.12 -17.13 6.46
N SER A 120 1.01 -16.96 7.44
CA SER A 120 1.31 -18.00 8.42
C SER A 120 0.12 -18.23 9.37
N ALA A 121 -0.52 -17.16 9.84
CA ALA A 121 -1.67 -17.30 10.74
C ALA A 121 -2.88 -18.00 10.09
N LEU A 122 -3.14 -17.81 8.78
CA LEU A 122 -4.24 -18.52 8.09
C LEU A 122 -3.97 -20.01 7.87
N VAL A 123 -2.70 -20.38 7.69
CA VAL A 123 -2.26 -21.78 7.61
C VAL A 123 -2.36 -22.44 8.99
N ASP A 124 -1.95 -21.71 10.04
CA ASP A 124 -2.01 -22.17 11.43
C ASP A 124 -3.45 -22.29 11.95
N LEU A 125 -4.36 -21.41 11.49
CA LEU A 125 -5.78 -21.40 11.86
C LEU A 125 -6.68 -22.29 10.97
N ASN A 126 -6.11 -23.14 10.09
CA ASN A 126 -6.84 -24.07 9.22
C ASN A 126 -7.87 -23.41 8.25
N ALA A 127 -7.76 -22.10 7.98
CA ALA A 127 -8.65 -21.38 7.07
C ALA A 127 -8.33 -21.63 5.58
N ILE A 128 -7.16 -22.21 5.28
CA ILE A 128 -6.75 -22.69 3.96
C ILE A 128 -6.33 -24.15 4.12
N ALA A 129 -6.82 -25.04 3.26
CA ALA A 129 -6.41 -26.44 3.29
C ALA A 129 -4.90 -26.55 2.99
N ARG A 130 -4.15 -27.22 3.89
CA ARG A 130 -2.69 -27.46 3.84
C ARG A 130 -2.14 -27.96 2.49
N ASN A 131 -2.99 -28.51 1.61
CA ASN A 131 -2.62 -29.09 0.32
C ASN A 131 -3.13 -28.32 -0.91
N GLY A 132 -3.69 -27.12 -0.73
CA GLY A 132 -4.15 -26.28 -1.83
C GLY A 132 -2.99 -25.67 -2.65
N LEU A 133 -3.22 -25.36 -3.92
CA LEU A 133 -2.25 -24.64 -4.77
C LEU A 133 -1.81 -23.31 -4.14
N THR A 134 -2.70 -22.68 -3.38
CA THR A 134 -2.46 -21.45 -2.61
C THR A 134 -1.45 -21.63 -1.47
N HIS A 135 -1.39 -22.80 -0.82
CA HIS A 135 -0.41 -23.09 0.24
C HIS A 135 1.02 -23.15 -0.32
N ARG A 136 1.19 -23.87 -1.44
CA ARG A 136 2.51 -24.06 -2.08
C ARG A 136 3.13 -22.78 -2.66
N ILE A 137 2.32 -21.77 -2.95
CA ILE A 137 2.79 -20.46 -3.44
C ILE A 137 3.23 -19.56 -2.27
N LEU A 138 2.72 -19.79 -1.06
CA LEU A 138 3.04 -19.00 0.13
C LEU A 138 4.27 -19.51 0.89
N GLU A 139 4.68 -20.77 0.70
CA GLU A 139 5.84 -21.40 1.36
C GLU A 139 7.18 -21.24 0.61
N ARG A 140 7.21 -20.52 -0.53
CA ARG A 140 8.44 -20.22 -1.27
C ARG A 140 8.89 -18.79 -1.04
#